data_AF-A0A327QUZ2-F1
#
_entry.id   AF-A0A327QUZ2-F1
#
_cell.length_a   1.000
_cell.length_b   1.000
_cell.length_c   1.000
_cell.angle_alpha   90.00
_cell.angle_beta   90.00
_cell.angle_gamma   90.00
#
_symmetry.space_group_name_H-M   'P 1'
#
loop_
_entity.id
_entity.type
_entity.pdbx_description
1 polymer ?
#
loop_
_entity_poly.entity_id
_entity_poly.type
_entity_poly.pdbx_seq_one_letter_code
_entity_poly.pdbx_strand_id
1 'polypeptide(L)'
;MEERTLEELKYPIGHFVFTKTVSDVTLSDWISELEALPTRLEDMVVHLSDQQLNTPYRPGGWTIRQVVHHIADSHHHSYTRFKWALTEDRPVIKAYDEKEWSKLFDANSAPIVLSLNYLKALHAKLVYLLKGLSKEDLERVYIHPDGNVAVSLLENIGKYAWHGNHHLAHIEGILERKGWICP
;
A
#
# COMPACT_ATOMS: atom_id res chain seq x y z
N MET A 1 23.37 -16.65 -7.51
CA MET A 1 22.23 -15.74 -7.41
C MET A 1 22.79 -14.36 -7.68
N GLU A 2 22.45 -13.74 -8.80
CA GLU A 2 22.96 -12.38 -9.12
C GLU A 2 22.60 -11.42 -7.99
N GLU A 3 23.55 -10.55 -7.66
CA GLU A 3 23.42 -9.57 -6.60
C GLU A 3 22.43 -8.49 -7.07
N ARG A 4 21.18 -8.53 -6.59
CA ARG A 4 20.18 -7.52 -6.93
C ARG A 4 20.71 -6.14 -6.53
N THR A 5 20.61 -5.19 -7.46
CA THR A 5 20.97 -3.79 -7.23
C THR A 5 20.05 -3.17 -6.16
N LEU A 6 20.51 -2.08 -5.55
CA LEU A 6 19.70 -1.35 -4.57
C LEU A 6 18.38 -0.82 -5.18
N GLU A 7 18.37 -0.54 -6.48
CA GLU A 7 17.18 -0.09 -7.19
C GLU A 7 16.15 -1.22 -7.36
N GLU A 8 16.59 -2.41 -7.75
CA GLU A 8 15.73 -3.59 -7.84
C GLU A 8 15.18 -4.00 -6.47
N LEU A 9 15.94 -3.75 -5.39
CA LEU A 9 15.45 -3.95 -4.03
C LEU A 9 14.45 -2.87 -3.59
N LYS A 10 14.55 -1.65 -4.13
CA LYS A 10 13.62 -0.54 -3.82
C LYS A 10 12.34 -0.60 -4.64
N TYR A 11 12.39 -1.12 -5.86
CA TYR A 11 11.26 -1.22 -6.79
C TYR A 11 11.21 -2.62 -7.42
N PRO A 12 10.94 -3.68 -6.64
CA PRO A 12 10.99 -5.06 -7.12
C PRO A 12 9.98 -5.39 -8.21
N ILE A 13 8.95 -4.57 -8.38
CA ILE A 13 7.92 -4.69 -9.44
C ILE A 13 7.89 -3.46 -10.37
N GLY A 14 8.98 -2.68 -10.40
CA GLY A 14 9.05 -1.41 -11.14
C GLY A 14 8.18 -0.31 -10.53
N HIS A 15 8.07 0.82 -11.25
CA HIS A 15 7.28 1.98 -10.84
C HIS A 15 5.83 1.92 -11.34
N PHE A 16 4.92 2.52 -10.59
CA PHE A 16 3.57 2.76 -11.08
C PHE A 16 3.59 3.76 -12.24
N VAL A 17 2.93 3.40 -13.34
CA VAL A 17 2.71 4.26 -14.51
C VAL A 17 1.22 4.33 -14.75
N PHE A 18 0.65 5.52 -14.61
CA PHE A 18 -0.77 5.74 -14.87
C PHE A 18 -1.02 6.12 -16.33
N THR A 19 -1.99 5.46 -16.95
CA THR A 19 -2.51 5.82 -18.27
C THR A 19 -3.93 6.35 -18.14
N LYS A 20 -4.23 7.50 -18.75
CA LYS A 20 -5.56 8.14 -18.63
C LYS A 20 -6.73 7.27 -19.11
N THR A 21 -6.47 6.35 -20.03
CA THR A 21 -7.47 5.39 -20.50
C THR A 21 -7.27 4.07 -19.76
N VAL A 22 -8.20 3.75 -18.86
CA VAL A 22 -8.23 2.50 -18.10
C VAL A 22 -9.48 1.73 -18.51
N SER A 23 -9.32 0.44 -18.82
CA SER A 23 -10.47 -0.42 -19.16
C SER A 23 -11.23 -0.84 -17.90
N ASP A 24 -12.51 -1.19 -18.04
CA ASP A 24 -13.32 -1.72 -16.93
C ASP A 24 -12.70 -3.00 -16.35
N VAL A 25 -12.01 -3.81 -17.18
CA VAL A 25 -11.26 -5.00 -16.74
C VAL A 25 -10.09 -4.60 -15.82
N THR A 26 -9.25 -3.65 -16.26
CA THR A 26 -8.11 -3.17 -15.48
C THR A 26 -8.55 -2.55 -14.15
N LEU A 27 -9.65 -1.80 -14.15
CA LEU A 27 -10.24 -1.26 -12.92
C LEU A 27 -10.70 -2.38 -11.98
N SER A 28 -11.40 -3.39 -12.52
CA SER A 28 -11.84 -4.56 -11.75
C SER A 28 -10.66 -5.33 -11.16
N ASP A 29 -9.57 -5.49 -11.92
CA ASP A 29 -8.34 -6.14 -11.45
C ASP A 29 -7.73 -5.36 -10.29
N TRP A 30 -7.59 -4.03 -10.40
CA TRP A 30 -7.07 -3.22 -9.30
C TRP A 30 -7.92 -3.28 -8.03
N ILE A 31 -9.25 -3.29 -8.16
CA ILE A 31 -10.15 -3.46 -7.02
C ILE A 31 -9.99 -4.85 -6.40
N SER A 32 -9.79 -5.89 -7.22
CA SER A 32 -9.56 -7.26 -6.75
C SER A 32 -8.22 -7.40 -6.02
N GLU A 33 -7.16 -6.75 -6.51
CA GLU A 33 -5.87 -6.66 -5.83
C GLU A 33 -5.98 -5.98 -4.47
N LEU A 34 -6.73 -4.89 -4.37
CA LEU A 34 -7.01 -4.22 -3.10
C LEU A 34 -7.84 -5.10 -2.15
N GLU A 35 -8.78 -5.89 -2.67
CA GLU A 35 -9.59 -6.83 -1.90
C GLU A 35 -8.75 -7.98 -1.32
N ALA A 36 -7.81 -8.51 -2.10
CA ALA A 36 -6.94 -9.62 -1.69
C ALA A 36 -5.77 -9.20 -0.79
N LEU A 37 -5.36 -7.92 -0.83
CA LEU A 37 -4.15 -7.44 -0.14
C LEU A 37 -4.08 -7.80 1.36
N PRO A 38 -5.12 -7.59 2.20
CA PRO A 38 -5.01 -7.87 3.63
C PRO A 38 -4.73 -9.35 3.93
N THR A 39 -5.39 -10.27 3.22
CA THR A 39 -5.19 -11.71 3.39
C THR A 39 -3.80 -12.13 2.93
N ARG A 40 -3.38 -11.68 1.72
CA ARG A 40 -2.03 -11.97 1.19
C ARG A 40 -0.93 -11.47 2.12
N LEU A 41 -1.11 -10.28 2.70
CA LEU A 41 -0.16 -9.73 3.65
C LEU A 41 -0.11 -10.57 4.93
N GLU A 42 -1.26 -10.91 5.50
CA GLU A 42 -1.34 -11.73 6.72
C GLU A 42 -0.67 -13.09 6.54
N ASP A 43 -1.03 -13.84 5.49
CA ASP A 43 -0.48 -15.17 5.21
C ASP A 43 1.05 -15.14 5.11
N MET A 44 1.60 -14.05 4.54
CA MET A 44 3.03 -13.87 4.36
C MET A 44 3.78 -13.57 5.67
N VAL A 45 3.14 -12.94 6.67
CA VAL A 45 3.84 -12.42 7.85
C VAL A 45 3.42 -13.04 9.18
N VAL A 46 2.25 -13.68 9.27
CA VAL A 46 1.67 -14.15 10.54
C VAL A 46 2.53 -15.23 11.23
N HIS A 47 3.32 -15.97 10.45
CA HIS A 47 4.20 -17.03 10.94
C HIS A 47 5.60 -16.54 11.34
N LEU A 48 5.92 -15.27 11.07
CA LEU A 48 7.26 -14.74 11.32
C LEU A 48 7.49 -14.50 12.81
N SER A 49 8.68 -14.90 13.27
CA SER A 49 9.16 -14.56 14.61
C SER A 49 9.46 -13.06 14.75
N ASP A 50 9.52 -12.58 15.98
CA ASP A 50 9.87 -11.19 16.28
C ASP A 50 11.22 -10.77 15.69
N GLN A 51 12.20 -11.68 15.67
CA GLN A 51 13.50 -11.41 15.05
C GLN A 51 13.40 -11.25 13.53
N GLN A 52 12.58 -12.08 12.87
CA GLN A 52 12.33 -11.96 11.43
C GLN A 52 11.58 -10.67 11.12
N LEU A 53 10.55 -10.34 11.90
CA LEU A 53 9.78 -9.09 11.75
C LEU A 53 10.65 -7.84 11.89
N ASN A 54 11.68 -7.90 12.73
CA ASN A 54 12.64 -6.81 12.94
C ASN A 54 13.82 -6.83 11.94
N THR A 55 13.75 -7.65 10.89
CA THR A 55 14.77 -7.68 9.83
C THR A 55 14.46 -6.64 8.74
N PRO A 56 15.43 -5.78 8.36
CA PRO A 56 15.26 -4.87 7.23
C PRO A 56 15.02 -5.60 5.90
N TYR A 57 14.02 -5.17 5.13
CA TYR A 57 13.72 -5.79 3.82
C TYR A 57 14.84 -5.53 2.79
N ARG A 58 15.69 -4.51 3.00
CA ARG A 58 16.89 -4.19 2.23
C ARG A 58 17.90 -3.43 3.10
N PRO A 59 19.18 -3.29 2.70
CA PRO A 59 20.14 -2.43 3.40
C PRO A 59 19.62 -0.99 3.54
N GLY A 60 19.62 -0.48 4.78
CA GLY A 60 19.10 0.86 5.13
C GLY A 60 17.60 1.06 4.87
N GLY A 61 16.84 -0.02 4.64
CA GLY A 61 15.39 0.01 4.48
C GLY A 61 14.66 -0.24 5.79
N TRP A 62 13.33 -0.19 5.72
CA TRP A 62 12.44 -0.54 6.83
C TRP A 62 12.50 -2.03 7.18
N THR A 63 12.16 -2.35 8.43
CA THR A 63 11.89 -3.72 8.86
C THR A 63 10.57 -4.23 8.27
N ILE A 64 10.38 -5.55 8.25
CA ILE A 64 9.09 -6.15 7.84
C ILE A 64 7.95 -5.58 8.71
N ARG A 65 8.17 -5.44 10.02
CA ARG A 65 7.21 -4.83 10.95
C ARG A 65 6.81 -3.41 10.53
N GLN A 66 7.80 -2.56 10.26
CA GLN A 66 7.55 -1.18 9.81
C GLN A 66 6.81 -1.16 8.48
N VAL A 67 7.11 -2.07 7.55
CA VAL A 67 6.37 -2.18 6.28
C VAL A 67 4.91 -2.54 6.53
N VAL A 68 4.60 -3.51 7.41
CA VAL A 68 3.21 -3.88 7.74
C VAL A 68 2.43 -2.71 8.34
N HIS A 69 3.03 -1.96 9.28
CA HIS A 69 2.41 -0.77 9.85
C HIS A 69 2.23 0.35 8.81
N HIS A 70 3.23 0.59 7.97
CA HIS A 70 3.16 1.58 6.89
C HIS A 70 2.03 1.28 5.89
N ILE A 71 1.82 0.01 5.50
CA ILE A 71 0.70 -0.34 4.62
C ILE A 71 -0.62 0.10 5.26
N ALA A 72 -0.81 -0.15 6.56
CA ALA A 72 -2.01 0.25 7.29
C ALA A 72 -2.20 1.78 7.30
N ASP A 73 -1.16 2.53 7.64
CA ASP A 73 -1.22 4.00 7.70
C ASP A 73 -1.45 4.63 6.33
N SER A 74 -0.69 4.18 5.32
CA SER A 74 -0.76 4.70 3.96
C SER A 74 -2.14 4.46 3.33
N HIS A 75 -2.72 3.29 3.54
CA HIS A 75 -4.05 2.96 3.02
C HIS A 75 -5.16 3.68 3.80
N HIS A 76 -4.97 3.98 5.09
CA HIS A 76 -5.90 4.85 5.84
C HIS A 76 -5.94 6.26 5.25
N HIS A 77 -4.77 6.83 4.98
CA HIS A 77 -4.67 8.11 4.29
C HIS A 77 -5.36 8.05 2.92
N SER A 78 -5.17 6.97 2.16
CA SER A 78 -5.86 6.77 0.87
C SER A 78 -7.38 6.78 1.01
N TYR A 79 -7.92 5.99 1.93
CA TYR A 79 -9.36 5.90 2.18
C TYR A 79 -9.95 7.27 2.54
N THR A 80 -9.23 8.06 3.35
CA THR A 80 -9.62 9.43 3.69
C THR A 80 -9.63 10.34 2.46
N ARG A 81 -8.62 10.23 1.58
CA ARG A 81 -8.57 10.99 0.31
C ARG A 81 -9.73 10.65 -0.61
N PHE A 82 -10.15 9.37 -0.68
CA PHE A 82 -11.38 8.99 -1.40
C PHE A 82 -12.59 9.74 -0.86
N LYS A 83 -12.77 9.77 0.46
CA LYS A 83 -13.90 10.48 1.08
C LYS A 83 -13.89 11.97 0.75
N TRP A 84 -12.76 12.65 0.92
CA TRP A 84 -12.65 14.07 0.60
C TRP A 84 -12.93 14.36 -0.87
N ALA A 85 -12.29 13.64 -1.80
CA ALA A 85 -12.50 13.87 -3.22
C ALA A 85 -13.96 13.65 -3.65
N LEU A 86 -14.67 12.69 -3.04
CA LEU A 86 -16.09 12.42 -3.33
C LEU A 86 -17.03 13.49 -2.76
N THR A 87 -16.65 14.16 -1.67
CA THR A 87 -17.54 15.10 -0.95
C THR A 87 -17.17 16.57 -1.11
N GLU A 88 -15.98 16.87 -1.62
CA GLU A 88 -15.46 18.23 -1.76
C GLU A 88 -15.00 18.49 -3.20
N ASP A 89 -15.03 19.75 -3.62
CA ASP A 89 -14.53 20.15 -4.93
C ASP A 89 -13.01 20.30 -4.91
N ARG A 90 -12.30 19.34 -5.53
CA ARG A 90 -10.84 19.34 -5.70
C ARG A 90 -10.06 19.69 -4.42
N PRO A 91 -10.29 19.00 -3.29
CA PRO A 91 -9.69 19.37 -2.01
C PRO A 91 -8.17 19.19 -2.02
N VAL A 92 -7.45 20.10 -1.38
CA VAL A 92 -6.01 19.93 -1.10
C VAL A 92 -5.87 19.00 0.10
N ILE A 93 -5.22 17.85 -0.09
CA ILE A 93 -5.08 16.85 0.96
C ILE A 93 -3.91 17.17 1.88
N LYS A 94 -3.96 16.65 3.11
CA LYS A 94 -2.81 16.69 4.02
C LYS A 94 -1.82 15.59 3.66
N ALA A 95 -0.62 15.99 3.22
CA ALA A 95 0.52 15.07 3.12
C ALA A 95 1.05 14.72 4.51
N TYR A 96 1.69 13.57 4.62
CA TYR A 96 2.32 13.08 5.85
C TYR A 96 3.72 12.58 5.53
N ASP A 97 4.62 12.63 6.52
CA ASP A 97 5.98 12.12 6.37
C ASP A 97 6.04 10.65 6.83
N GLU A 98 5.93 9.74 5.88
CA GLU A 98 5.98 8.29 6.11
C GLU A 98 7.29 7.83 6.79
N LYS A 99 8.40 8.54 6.56
CA LYS A 99 9.69 8.22 7.20
C LYS A 99 9.69 8.61 8.66
N GLU A 100 9.06 9.72 9.03
CA GLU A 100 8.92 10.08 10.44
C GLU A 100 7.89 9.20 11.15
N TRP A 101 6.80 8.80 10.48
CA TRP A 101 5.81 7.86 11.05
C TRP A 101 6.42 6.49 11.33
N SER A 102 7.22 5.94 10.40
CA SER A 102 7.92 4.66 10.61
C SER A 102 8.99 4.69 11.73
N LYS A 103 9.40 5.87 12.21
CA LYS A 103 10.31 6.04 13.35
C LYS A 103 9.59 6.09 14.71
N LEU A 104 8.26 6.22 14.72
CA LEU A 104 7.49 6.22 15.97
C LEU A 104 7.59 4.86 16.68
N PHE A 105 7.45 4.87 18.01
CA PHE A 105 7.70 3.68 18.83
C PHE A 105 6.76 2.52 18.48
N ASP A 106 5.52 2.83 18.09
CA ASP A 106 4.50 1.85 17.71
C ASP A 106 4.85 1.19 16.37
N ALA A 107 5.31 1.94 15.37
CA ALA A 107 5.81 1.37 14.12
C ALA A 107 7.03 0.43 14.29
N ASN A 108 7.79 0.60 15.38
CA ASN A 108 9.00 -0.18 15.66
C ASN A 108 8.77 -1.41 16.55
N SER A 109 7.72 -1.43 17.38
CA SER A 109 7.55 -2.47 18.41
C SER A 109 6.14 -3.01 18.58
N ALA A 110 5.12 -2.37 17.99
CA ALA A 110 3.75 -2.83 18.15
C ALA A 110 3.57 -4.22 17.51
N PRO A 111 2.67 -5.06 18.05
CA PRO A 111 2.29 -6.31 17.40
C PRO A 111 1.66 -6.04 16.03
N ILE A 112 2.16 -6.71 14.98
CA ILE A 112 1.68 -6.52 13.60
C ILE A 112 0.19 -6.85 13.43
N VAL A 113 -0.37 -7.70 14.31
CA VAL A 113 -1.79 -8.09 14.31
C VAL A 113 -2.72 -6.87 14.42
N LEU A 114 -2.28 -5.78 15.06
CA LEU A 114 -3.04 -4.54 15.13
C LEU A 114 -3.28 -3.97 13.72
N SER A 115 -2.22 -3.86 12.94
CA SER A 115 -2.28 -3.36 11.56
C SER A 115 -2.96 -4.35 10.62
N LEU A 116 -2.76 -5.66 10.78
CA LEU A 116 -3.44 -6.68 9.97
C LEU A 116 -4.96 -6.63 10.16
N ASN A 117 -5.43 -6.61 11.41
CA ASN A 117 -6.87 -6.50 11.71
C ASN A 117 -7.45 -5.18 11.21
N TYR A 118 -6.70 -4.09 11.39
CA TYR A 118 -7.11 -2.77 10.92
C TYR A 118 -7.23 -2.73 9.39
N LEU A 119 -6.24 -3.27 8.66
CA LEU A 119 -6.25 -3.35 7.21
C LEU A 119 -7.44 -4.15 6.68
N LYS A 120 -7.79 -5.29 7.29
CA LYS A 120 -8.98 -6.06 6.91
C LYS A 120 -10.25 -5.21 6.94
N ALA A 121 -10.48 -4.51 8.06
CA ALA A 121 -11.66 -3.66 8.22
C ALA A 121 -11.64 -2.46 7.26
N LEU A 122 -10.48 -1.83 7.11
CA LEU A 122 -10.28 -0.69 6.21
C LEU A 122 -10.54 -1.07 4.75
N HIS A 123 -9.94 -2.16 4.28
CA HIS A 123 -10.07 -2.62 2.90
C HIS A 123 -11.46 -3.14 2.58
N ALA A 124 -12.14 -3.82 3.52
CA ALA A 124 -13.54 -4.20 3.33
C ALA A 124 -14.42 -2.96 3.06
N LYS A 125 -14.21 -1.87 3.81
CA LYS A 125 -14.93 -0.60 3.59
C LYS A 125 -14.50 0.12 2.31
N LEU A 126 -13.21 0.11 1.99
CA LEU A 126 -12.69 0.71 0.77
C LEU A 126 -13.26 0.00 -0.45
N VAL A 127 -13.11 -1.32 -0.55
CA VAL A 127 -13.59 -2.12 -1.70
C VAL A 127 -15.10 -2.00 -1.88
N TYR A 128 -15.87 -2.03 -0.78
CA TYR A 128 -17.32 -1.80 -0.85
C TYR A 128 -17.66 -0.44 -1.44
N LEU A 129 -16.93 0.62 -1.06
CA LEU A 129 -17.07 1.95 -1.66
C LEU A 129 -16.71 1.94 -3.15
N LEU A 130 -15.54 1.37 -3.51
CA LEU A 130 -15.03 1.40 -4.89
C LEU A 130 -15.95 0.67 -5.87
N LYS A 131 -16.55 -0.47 -5.47
CA LYS A 131 -17.50 -1.23 -6.28
C LYS A 131 -18.80 -0.47 -6.58
N GLY A 132 -19.10 0.60 -5.83
CA GLY A 132 -20.30 1.41 -6.00
C GLY A 132 -20.10 2.76 -6.70
N LEU A 133 -18.87 3.12 -7.10
CA LEU A 133 -18.59 4.42 -7.73
C LEU A 133 -19.05 4.44 -9.19
N SER A 134 -19.62 5.56 -9.62
CA SER A 134 -19.93 5.79 -11.05
C SER A 134 -18.68 6.17 -11.84
N LYS A 135 -18.79 6.24 -13.18
CA LYS A 135 -17.69 6.72 -14.03
C LYS A 135 -17.36 8.18 -13.74
N GLU A 136 -18.37 9.00 -13.44
CA GLU A 136 -18.21 10.39 -13.05
C GLU A 136 -17.53 10.54 -11.67
N ASP A 137 -17.85 9.67 -10.71
CA ASP A 137 -17.17 9.65 -9.41
C ASP A 137 -15.68 9.35 -9.56
N LEU A 138 -15.33 8.40 -10.43
CA LEU A 138 -13.94 8.01 -10.70
C LEU A 138 -13.09 9.14 -11.30
N GLU A 139 -13.73 10.10 -11.98
CA GLU A 139 -13.09 11.30 -12.54
C GLU A 139 -12.86 12.41 -11.50
N ARG A 140 -13.52 12.33 -10.33
CA ARG A 140 -13.27 13.29 -9.25
C ARG A 140 -11.81 13.22 -8.81
N VAL A 141 -11.29 14.36 -8.35
CA VAL A 141 -9.88 14.48 -8.02
C VAL A 141 -9.69 15.10 -6.64
N TYR A 142 -8.54 14.80 -6.04
CA TYR A 142 -7.96 15.61 -4.98
C TYR A 142 -6.65 16.25 -5.46
N ILE A 143 -6.17 17.26 -4.76
CA ILE A 143 -4.91 17.92 -5.05
C ILE A 143 -3.86 17.47 -4.03
N HIS A 144 -2.80 16.82 -4.50
CA HIS A 144 -1.63 16.53 -3.68
C HIS A 144 -0.81 17.82 -3.53
N PRO A 145 -0.47 18.25 -2.30
CA PRO A 145 0.18 19.54 -2.06
C PRO A 145 1.62 19.56 -2.60
N ASP A 146 2.32 18.42 -2.58
CA ASP A 146 3.61 18.29 -3.26
C ASP A 146 3.39 18.36 -4.77
N GLY A 147 3.98 19.36 -5.42
CA GLY A 147 3.84 19.64 -6.85
C GLY A 147 2.48 20.16 -7.30
N ASN A 148 1.51 20.38 -6.39
CA ASN A 148 0.14 20.82 -6.70
C ASN A 148 -0.54 19.94 -7.77
N VAL A 149 -0.36 18.61 -7.66
CA VAL A 149 -0.78 17.64 -8.67
C VAL A 149 -2.20 17.18 -8.40
N ALA A 150 -3.07 17.26 -9.40
CA ALA A 150 -4.40 16.67 -9.34
C ALA A 150 -4.32 15.16 -9.58
N VAL A 151 -4.84 14.37 -8.65
CA VAL A 151 -4.89 12.90 -8.73
C VAL A 151 -6.35 12.48 -8.75
N SER A 152 -6.76 11.76 -9.80
CA SER A 152 -8.12 11.24 -9.89
C SER A 152 -8.34 10.04 -8.98
N LEU A 153 -9.60 9.76 -8.65
CA LEU A 153 -9.94 8.57 -7.89
C LEU A 153 -9.58 7.29 -8.65
N LEU A 154 -9.77 7.28 -9.98
CA LEU A 154 -9.31 6.20 -10.84
C LEU A 154 -7.79 5.97 -10.73
N GLU A 155 -6.99 7.04 -10.81
CA GLU A 155 -5.54 6.96 -10.63
C GLU A 155 -5.17 6.45 -9.24
N ASN A 156 -5.87 6.92 -8.21
CA ASN A 156 -5.61 6.54 -6.83
C ASN A 156 -5.89 5.05 -6.59
N ILE A 157 -6.91 4.46 -7.22
CA ILE A 157 -7.18 3.01 -7.16
C ILE A 157 -5.98 2.23 -7.71
N GLY A 158 -5.53 2.54 -8.93
CA GLY A 158 -4.39 1.87 -9.54
C GLY A 158 -3.09 2.06 -8.75
N LYS A 159 -2.84 3.28 -8.28
CA LYS A 159 -1.67 3.60 -7.46
C LYS A 159 -1.62 2.78 -6.19
N TYR A 160 -2.76 2.60 -5.51
CA TYR A 160 -2.82 1.83 -4.27
C TYR A 160 -2.84 0.32 -4.47
N ALA A 161 -3.37 -0.17 -5.60
CA ALA A 161 -3.20 -1.57 -6.01
C ALA A 161 -1.72 -1.89 -6.27
N TRP A 162 -0.99 -1.01 -6.98
CA TRP A 162 0.46 -1.14 -7.14
C TRP A 162 1.19 -1.01 -5.80
N HIS A 163 0.85 -0.04 -4.96
CA HIS A 163 1.52 0.18 -3.66
C HIS A 163 1.39 -1.03 -2.72
N GLY A 164 0.21 -1.67 -2.68
CA GLY A 164 0.02 -2.91 -1.95
C GLY A 164 0.94 -4.03 -2.45
N ASN A 165 0.91 -4.31 -3.75
CA ASN A 165 1.75 -5.33 -4.37
C ASN A 165 3.25 -5.03 -4.26
N HIS A 166 3.63 -3.76 -4.32
CA HIS A 166 5.00 -3.30 -4.16
C HIS A 166 5.55 -3.65 -2.78
N HIS A 167 4.79 -3.41 -1.72
CA HIS A 167 5.22 -3.76 -0.37
C HIS A 167 5.13 -5.26 -0.07
N LEU A 168 4.19 -5.98 -0.68
CA LEU A 168 4.22 -7.46 -0.65
C LEU A 168 5.52 -8.00 -1.25
N ALA A 169 5.92 -7.49 -2.43
CA ALA A 169 7.16 -7.91 -3.10
C ALA A 169 8.43 -7.55 -2.29
N HIS A 170 8.41 -6.47 -1.51
CA HIS A 170 9.49 -6.19 -0.55
C HIS A 170 9.63 -7.28 0.52
N ILE A 171 8.50 -7.69 1.10
CA ILE A 171 8.46 -8.73 2.14
C ILE A 171 8.85 -10.07 1.53
N GLU A 172 8.18 -10.50 0.45
CA GLU A 172 8.48 -11.73 -0.27
C GLU A 172 9.96 -11.83 -0.64
N GLY A 173 10.54 -10.75 -1.20
CA GLY A 173 11.95 -10.74 -1.57
C GLY A 173 12.90 -10.94 -0.39
N ILE A 174 12.61 -10.41 0.81
CA ILE A 174 13.45 -10.69 1.99
C ILE A 174 13.23 -12.12 2.51
N LEU A 175 12.00 -12.65 2.45
CA LEU A 175 11.72 -14.04 2.81
C LEU A 175 12.49 -15.01 1.90
N GLU A 176 12.47 -14.77 0.58
CA GLU A 176 13.24 -15.52 -0.42
C GLU A 176 14.73 -15.54 -0.10
N ARG A 177 15.34 -14.36 0.06
CA ARG A 177 16.79 -14.23 0.28
C ARG A 177 17.25 -14.83 1.62
N LYS A 178 16.33 -15.00 2.57
CA LYS A 178 16.60 -15.61 3.87
C LYS A 178 16.18 -17.07 3.96
N GLY A 179 15.52 -17.62 2.92
CA GLY A 179 15.01 -19.00 2.91
C GLY A 179 13.87 -19.21 3.90
N TRP A 180 13.02 -18.20 4.12
CA TRP A 180 11.89 -18.23 5.05
C TRP A 180 10.54 -18.50 4.38
N ILE A 181 10.53 -18.80 3.09
CA ILE A 181 9.29 -19.18 2.39
C ILE A 181 8.79 -20.50 2.98
N CYS A 182 7.55 -20.52 3.47
CA CYS A 182 6.87 -21.76 3.81
C CYS A 182 6.60 -22.55 2.51
N PRO A 183 6.90 -23.86 2.47
CA PRO A 183 6.57 -24.70 1.32
C PRO A 183 5.07 -24.80 1.03
#